data_AF-A0A2T3W6F2-F1
#
_entry.id   AF-A0A2T3W6F2-F1
#
_cell.length_a   1.000
_cell.length_b   1.000
_cell.length_c   1.000
_cell.angle_alpha   90.00
_cell.angle_beta   90.00
_cell.angle_gamma   90.00
#
_symmetry.space_group_name_H-M   'P 1'
#
loop_
_entity.id
_entity.type
_entity.pdbx_description
1 polymer ?
#
loop_
_entity_poly.entity_id
_entity_poly.type
_entity_poly.pdbx_seq_one_letter_code
_entity_poly.pdbx_strand_id
1 'polypeptide(L)'
;MKKIARTPWFPTYQRARQMMTAMDGVAASDFRSMDEAIGKQMGTPQSQVSWSDPDEWIDARLQGKDRDLARQLWDGPKLNPRYSGGEMALARNYGLLETDTAGVYRLTARGQAFIAQQPAIIREIDEAEGITQLLSVLATIGTAQRKDIVVPWMEALAPGGDGRSQGTMESKLYDRLVNVVERGLVERDGHKYVLTSQGRKYATSVEVQQKNSAKLTLDSALATYRAEQRSRLRDLLRTMHPYRFEHLIRTLLMAMGYENVEVTKQSGDGGIDVLADLRFGVTSFREAIQVKRVQQNIQPGTVNELRGSLHNAKALKGTIFTVASFSKKAREAAAPDNTVPITLVDGDELIDLLIKHHIGVTVTRVELVTDINDQLFSSEPMTAQEKQDADA
;
A
#
# COMPACT_ATOMS: atom_id res chain seq x y z
N MET A 1 -4.86 16.92 5.48
CA MET A 1 -4.48 15.72 6.26
C MET A 1 -5.59 15.33 7.22
N LYS A 2 -5.88 14.03 7.36
CA LYS A 2 -6.86 13.52 8.34
C LYS A 2 -6.24 13.65 9.74
N LYS A 3 -6.91 14.32 10.69
CA LYS A 3 -6.40 14.47 12.06
C LYS A 3 -6.40 13.10 12.77
N ILE A 4 -5.23 12.66 13.26
CA ILE A 4 -5.05 11.45 14.07
C ILE A 4 -5.42 11.76 15.55
N ALA A 5 -5.66 10.76 16.38
CA ALA A 5 -6.00 10.92 17.81
C ALA A 5 -7.25 11.80 18.01
N ARG A 6 -8.32 11.48 17.28
CA ARG A 6 -9.53 12.30 17.19
C ARG A 6 -10.52 12.04 18.33
N THR A 7 -10.51 10.85 18.92
CA THR A 7 -11.51 10.49 19.94
C THR A 7 -11.21 11.20 21.28
N PRO A 8 -12.13 12.02 21.82
CA PRO A 8 -12.01 12.60 23.15
C PRO A 8 -12.24 11.53 24.23
N TRP A 9 -11.56 11.65 25.38
CA TRP A 9 -11.65 10.68 26.48
C TRP A 9 -11.53 9.25 25.97
N PHE A 10 -10.46 8.97 25.22
CA PHE A 10 -10.33 7.72 24.48
C PHE A 10 -10.39 6.53 25.44
N PRO A 11 -11.40 5.66 25.32
CA PRO A 11 -11.65 4.63 26.32
C PRO A 11 -10.65 3.48 26.22
N THR A 12 -10.58 2.68 27.26
CA THR A 12 -10.08 1.30 27.15
C THR A 12 -10.93 0.52 26.17
N TYR A 13 -10.34 -0.41 25.42
CA TYR A 13 -11.11 -1.19 24.46
C TYR A 13 -12.09 -2.13 25.16
N GLN A 14 -11.77 -2.61 26.37
CA GLN A 14 -12.73 -3.33 27.19
C GLN A 14 -14.00 -2.51 27.46
N ARG A 15 -13.86 -1.27 27.94
CA ARG A 15 -15.03 -0.40 28.23
C ARG A 15 -15.82 -0.09 26.97
N ALA A 16 -15.13 0.23 25.87
CA ALA A 16 -15.77 0.50 24.60
C ALA A 16 -16.61 -0.68 24.10
N ARG A 17 -16.07 -1.91 24.17
CA ARG A 17 -16.81 -3.13 23.80
C ARG A 17 -18.03 -3.34 24.69
N GLN A 18 -17.86 -3.23 26.01
CA GLN A 18 -18.95 -3.35 26.97
C GLN A 18 -20.08 -2.34 26.68
N MET A 19 -19.71 -1.09 26.37
CA MET A 19 -20.67 -0.05 26.02
C MET A 19 -21.42 -0.39 24.73
N MET A 20 -20.71 -0.77 23.67
CA MET A 20 -21.33 -1.10 22.39
C MET A 20 -22.30 -2.29 22.52
N THR A 21 -21.94 -3.31 23.31
CA THR A 21 -22.83 -4.44 23.62
C THR A 21 -24.05 -3.99 24.40
N ALA A 22 -23.90 -3.14 25.42
CA ALA A 22 -25.02 -2.68 26.24
C ALA A 22 -25.97 -1.73 25.49
N MET A 23 -25.47 -1.01 24.50
CA MET A 23 -26.23 -0.05 23.70
C MET A 23 -26.94 -0.67 22.51
N ASP A 24 -26.59 -1.89 22.09
CA ASP A 24 -27.28 -2.58 20.98
C ASP A 24 -28.76 -2.84 21.35
N GLY A 25 -29.67 -2.32 20.54
CA GLY A 25 -31.11 -2.37 20.82
C GLY A 25 -31.65 -1.24 21.70
N VAL A 26 -30.82 -0.32 22.19
CA VAL A 26 -31.26 0.85 22.97
C VAL A 26 -31.69 1.99 22.03
N ALA A 27 -32.81 2.64 22.33
CA ALA A 27 -33.25 3.82 21.58
C ALA A 27 -32.25 4.98 21.77
N ALA A 28 -31.80 5.58 20.66
CA ALA A 28 -30.86 6.71 20.70
C ALA A 28 -31.45 7.96 21.35
N SER A 29 -32.78 8.08 21.42
CA SER A 29 -33.47 9.10 22.22
C SER A 29 -33.28 8.89 23.71
N ASP A 30 -33.35 7.64 24.18
CA ASP A 30 -33.32 7.31 25.60
C ASP A 30 -31.90 7.53 26.17
N PHE A 31 -30.87 7.19 25.39
CA PHE A 31 -29.49 7.53 25.74
C PHE A 31 -29.25 9.04 25.83
N ARG A 32 -29.75 9.82 24.85
CA ARG A 32 -29.61 11.28 24.85
C ARG A 32 -30.35 11.92 26.02
N SER A 33 -31.55 11.45 26.33
CA SER A 33 -32.32 11.89 27.49
C SER A 33 -31.54 11.68 28.78
N MET A 34 -31.00 10.46 28.99
CA MET A 34 -30.18 10.13 30.15
C MET A 34 -28.91 11.00 30.24
N ASP A 35 -28.17 11.15 29.14
CA ASP A 35 -26.94 11.95 29.10
C ASP A 35 -27.23 13.44 29.39
N GLU A 36 -28.33 13.99 28.87
CA GLU A 36 -28.78 15.35 29.17
C GLU A 36 -29.22 15.50 30.64
N ALA A 37 -29.92 14.51 31.20
CA ALA A 37 -30.35 14.51 32.60
C ALA A 37 -29.17 14.51 33.57
N ILE A 38 -28.12 13.73 33.28
CA ILE A 38 -26.85 13.75 34.00
C ILE A 38 -26.14 15.10 33.80
N GLY A 39 -26.10 15.57 32.55
CA GLY A 39 -25.46 16.83 32.15
C GLY A 39 -25.99 18.06 32.91
N LYS A 40 -27.32 18.16 33.09
CA LYS A 40 -27.97 19.27 33.81
C LYS A 40 -27.66 19.32 35.31
N GLN A 41 -27.23 18.19 35.88
CA GLN A 41 -26.93 18.05 37.31
C GLN A 41 -25.44 18.15 37.59
N MET A 42 -24.63 18.41 36.56
CA MET A 42 -23.20 18.64 36.69
C MET A 42 -22.95 19.90 37.50
N GLY A 43 -22.27 19.73 38.65
CA GLY A 43 -21.80 20.84 39.45
C GLY A 43 -20.89 21.80 38.69
N THR A 44 -20.72 23.01 39.22
CA THR A 44 -19.74 23.97 38.71
C THR A 44 -18.36 23.71 39.34
N PRO A 45 -17.26 24.28 38.81
CA PRO A 45 -15.96 24.19 39.47
C PRO A 45 -15.96 24.66 40.93
N GLN A 46 -16.90 25.55 41.31
CA GLN A 46 -17.07 26.09 42.66
C GLN A 46 -17.99 25.23 43.55
N SER A 47 -18.76 24.31 42.97
CA SER A 47 -19.65 23.39 43.69
C SER A 47 -19.63 22.02 43.01
N GLN A 48 -18.55 21.28 43.25
CA GLN A 48 -18.37 19.96 42.65
C GLN A 48 -19.32 18.95 43.27
N VAL A 49 -19.98 18.19 42.40
CA VAL A 49 -20.86 17.10 42.78
C VAL A 49 -20.11 15.79 42.52
N SER A 50 -20.10 14.88 43.49
CA SER A 50 -19.52 13.55 43.30
C SER A 50 -20.38 12.70 42.37
N TRP A 51 -19.72 11.98 41.47
CA TRP A 51 -20.28 11.01 40.51
C TRP A 51 -19.55 9.66 40.57
N SER A 52 -18.66 9.48 41.55
CA SER A 52 -17.78 8.32 41.64
C SER A 52 -18.51 7.04 42.04
N ASP A 53 -19.61 7.15 42.79
CA ASP A 53 -20.40 6.01 43.26
C ASP A 53 -21.82 6.01 42.65
N PRO A 54 -22.05 5.27 41.54
CA PRO A 54 -23.35 5.19 40.91
C PRO A 54 -24.45 4.57 41.77
N ASP A 55 -24.12 3.77 42.78
CA ASP A 55 -25.13 3.20 43.66
C ASP A 55 -25.80 4.25 44.53
N GLU A 56 -25.07 5.30 44.91
CA GLU A 56 -25.61 6.45 45.66
C GLU A 56 -26.42 7.40 44.77
N TRP A 57 -25.95 7.71 43.56
CA TRP A 57 -26.53 8.82 42.79
C TRP A 57 -27.56 8.43 41.74
N ILE A 58 -27.53 7.21 41.17
CA ILE A 58 -28.43 6.87 40.03
C ILE A 58 -29.89 7.02 40.45
N ASP A 59 -30.31 6.35 41.52
CA ASP A 59 -31.71 6.38 41.95
C ASP A 59 -32.08 7.71 42.63
N ALA A 60 -31.10 8.42 43.18
CA ALA A 60 -31.31 9.72 43.81
C ALA A 60 -31.51 10.85 42.80
N ARG A 61 -30.93 10.73 41.59
CA ARG A 61 -30.83 11.85 40.62
C ARG A 61 -31.52 11.60 39.29
N LEU A 62 -31.76 10.34 38.92
CA LEU A 62 -32.42 9.97 37.67
C LEU A 62 -33.78 9.34 37.96
N GLN A 63 -34.70 9.45 37.00
CA GLN A 63 -36.04 8.91 37.11
C GLN A 63 -36.49 8.26 35.79
N GLY A 64 -37.50 7.39 35.87
CA GLY A 64 -38.07 6.71 34.71
C GLY A 64 -37.01 6.01 33.85
N LYS A 65 -37.15 6.15 32.53
CA LYS A 65 -36.27 5.50 31.55
C LYS A 65 -34.79 5.87 31.68
N ASP A 66 -34.48 7.10 32.11
CA ASP A 66 -33.10 7.55 32.29
C ASP A 66 -32.42 6.79 33.42
N ARG A 67 -33.14 6.57 34.54
CA ARG A 67 -32.66 5.75 35.66
C ARG A 67 -32.53 4.29 35.26
N ASP A 68 -33.51 3.76 34.55
CA ASP A 68 -33.53 2.35 34.18
C ASP A 68 -32.38 2.02 33.22
N LEU A 69 -32.10 2.89 32.24
CA LEU A 69 -30.93 2.77 31.36
C LEU A 69 -29.61 2.94 32.12
N ALA A 70 -29.54 3.90 33.05
CA ALA A 70 -28.36 4.09 33.90
C ALA A 70 -28.07 2.85 34.77
N ARG A 71 -29.11 2.24 35.36
CA ARG A 71 -29.01 0.97 36.09
C ARG A 71 -28.62 -0.19 35.18
N GLN A 72 -29.15 -0.28 33.97
CA GLN A 72 -28.73 -1.30 33.00
C GLN A 72 -27.22 -1.22 32.71
N LEU A 73 -26.66 -0.01 32.55
CA LEU A 73 -25.23 0.19 32.33
C LEU A 73 -24.38 -0.10 33.57
N TRP A 74 -24.88 0.22 34.77
CA TRP A 74 -24.14 0.03 36.01
C TRP A 74 -24.22 -1.39 36.58
N ASP A 75 -25.39 -2.00 36.60
CA ASP A 75 -25.60 -3.31 37.23
C ASP A 75 -25.06 -4.44 36.35
N GLY A 76 -25.10 -4.27 35.03
CA GLY A 76 -24.55 -5.21 34.07
C GLY A 76 -23.03 -5.02 33.88
N PRO A 77 -22.59 -4.24 32.88
CA PRO A 77 -21.18 -4.13 32.52
C PRO A 77 -20.33 -3.30 33.49
N LYS A 78 -20.91 -2.78 34.59
CA LYS A 78 -20.25 -1.88 35.56
C LYS A 78 -19.70 -0.61 34.89
N LEU A 79 -20.46 -0.08 33.94
CA LEU A 79 -20.16 1.18 33.27
C LEU A 79 -20.87 2.31 34.00
N ASN A 80 -20.09 3.20 34.60
CA ASN A 80 -20.62 4.44 35.17
C ASN A 80 -21.19 5.31 34.03
N PRO A 81 -22.51 5.56 33.98
CA PRO A 81 -23.16 6.25 32.87
C PRO A 81 -22.65 7.67 32.63
N ARG A 82 -22.10 8.32 33.67
CA ARG A 82 -21.47 9.63 33.60
C ARG A 82 -20.26 9.67 32.67
N TYR A 83 -19.53 8.56 32.53
CA TYR A 83 -18.28 8.48 31.78
C TYR A 83 -18.44 7.59 30.55
N SER A 84 -19.50 7.84 29.77
CA SER A 84 -19.87 7.08 28.57
C SER A 84 -19.56 7.80 27.24
N GLY A 85 -19.26 9.11 27.32
CA GLY A 85 -19.05 9.95 26.13
C GLY A 85 -17.87 9.55 25.26
N GLY A 86 -16.81 9.00 25.86
CA GLY A 86 -15.61 8.52 25.13
C GLY A 86 -15.91 7.27 24.31
N GLU A 87 -16.61 6.32 24.91
CA GLU A 87 -17.07 5.07 24.30
C GLU A 87 -18.01 5.34 23.11
N MET A 88 -18.99 6.23 23.29
CA MET A 88 -19.90 6.62 22.22
C MET A 88 -19.21 7.45 21.13
N ALA A 89 -18.24 8.28 21.48
CA ALA A 89 -17.44 9.01 20.51
C ALA A 89 -16.58 8.06 19.66
N LEU A 90 -15.97 7.03 20.27
CA LEU A 90 -15.24 5.99 19.55
C LEU A 90 -16.17 5.26 18.58
N ALA A 91 -17.34 4.82 19.08
CA ALA A 91 -18.31 4.09 18.27
C ALA A 91 -18.74 4.88 17.03
N ARG A 92 -19.08 6.16 17.21
CA ARG A 92 -19.43 7.07 16.12
C ARG A 92 -18.26 7.30 15.15
N ASN A 93 -17.05 7.56 15.67
CA ASN A 93 -15.89 7.89 14.84
C ASN A 93 -15.53 6.75 13.88
N TYR A 94 -15.71 5.50 14.30
CA TYR A 94 -15.30 4.30 13.55
C TYR A 94 -16.47 3.47 13.02
N GLY A 95 -17.70 4.00 13.10
CA GLY A 95 -18.90 3.32 12.59
C GLY A 95 -19.12 1.96 13.25
N LEU A 96 -18.90 1.85 14.55
CA LEU A 96 -19.04 0.60 15.32
C LEU A 96 -20.49 0.40 15.79
N LEU A 97 -21.23 1.49 15.95
CA LEU A 97 -22.63 1.51 16.32
C LEU A 97 -23.34 2.57 15.46
N GLU A 98 -24.47 2.21 14.88
CA GLU A 98 -25.28 3.10 14.04
C GLU A 98 -26.74 3.11 14.51
N THR A 99 -27.51 4.11 14.13
CA THR A 99 -28.93 4.18 14.44
C THR A 99 -29.73 3.68 13.24
N ASP A 100 -30.60 2.69 13.45
CA ASP A 100 -31.50 2.19 12.42
C ASP A 100 -32.64 3.17 12.11
N THR A 101 -33.50 2.83 11.15
CA THR A 101 -34.63 3.68 10.73
C THR A 101 -35.65 3.91 11.84
N ALA A 102 -35.67 3.09 12.88
CA ALA A 102 -36.55 3.24 14.05
C ALA A 102 -35.92 4.09 15.16
N GLY A 103 -34.71 4.61 14.97
CA GLY A 103 -34.03 5.41 15.99
C GLY A 103 -33.31 4.56 17.04
N VAL A 104 -33.10 3.26 16.79
CA VAL A 104 -32.49 2.32 17.73
C VAL A 104 -31.04 2.05 17.35
N TYR A 105 -30.14 2.00 18.33
CA TYR A 105 -28.75 1.64 18.10
C TYR A 105 -28.61 0.18 17.67
N ARG A 106 -27.76 -0.06 16.67
CA ARG A 106 -27.43 -1.37 16.12
C ARG A 106 -25.94 -1.53 15.94
N LEU A 107 -25.42 -2.69 16.34
CA LEU A 107 -24.05 -3.08 16.01
C LEU A 107 -23.88 -3.22 14.51
N THR A 108 -22.89 -2.52 13.96
CA THR A 108 -22.48 -2.71 12.57
C THR A 108 -21.60 -3.95 12.44
N ALA A 109 -21.32 -4.39 11.21
CA ALA A 109 -20.32 -5.44 10.96
C ALA A 109 -18.94 -5.06 11.55
N ARG A 110 -18.58 -3.77 11.52
CA ARG A 110 -17.34 -3.26 12.13
C ARG A 110 -17.39 -3.34 13.65
N GLY A 111 -18.53 -2.99 14.25
CA GLY A 111 -18.75 -3.12 15.69
C GLY A 111 -18.64 -4.57 16.17
N GLN A 112 -19.25 -5.51 15.44
CA GLN A 112 -19.14 -6.94 15.71
C GLN A 112 -17.69 -7.42 15.61
N ALA A 113 -16.95 -7.03 14.57
CA ALA A 113 -15.53 -7.33 14.42
C ALA A 113 -14.68 -6.77 15.58
N PHE A 114 -15.01 -5.56 16.04
CA PHE A 114 -14.32 -4.91 17.16
C PHE A 114 -14.58 -5.62 18.49
N ILE A 115 -15.84 -6.02 18.74
CA ILE A 115 -16.22 -6.84 19.90
C ILE A 115 -15.50 -8.20 19.88
N ALA A 116 -15.43 -8.83 18.71
CA ALA A 116 -14.71 -10.08 18.48
C ALA A 116 -13.17 -9.93 18.47
N GLN A 117 -12.64 -8.71 18.71
CA GLN A 117 -11.21 -8.42 18.77
C GLN A 117 -10.45 -8.81 17.50
N GLN A 118 -11.08 -8.67 16.33
CA GLN A 118 -10.42 -8.99 15.07
C GLN A 118 -9.22 -8.07 14.84
N PRO A 119 -8.02 -8.59 14.51
CA PRO A 119 -6.81 -7.78 14.40
C PRO A 119 -6.91 -6.59 13.44
N ALA A 120 -7.63 -6.74 12.33
CA ALA A 120 -7.74 -5.71 11.30
C ALA A 120 -8.40 -4.42 11.80
N ILE A 121 -9.56 -4.51 12.45
CA ILE A 121 -10.29 -3.34 12.96
C ILE A 121 -9.56 -2.71 14.16
N ILE A 122 -8.93 -3.52 15.01
CA ILE A 122 -8.12 -3.03 16.12
C ILE A 122 -6.93 -2.21 15.61
N ARG A 123 -6.23 -2.71 14.60
CA ARG A 123 -5.11 -2.00 13.96
C ARG A 123 -5.57 -0.71 13.29
N GLU A 124 -6.67 -0.74 12.56
CA GLU A 124 -7.21 0.46 11.89
C GLU A 124 -7.50 1.59 12.89
N ILE A 125 -8.12 1.26 14.04
CA ILE A 125 -8.42 2.24 15.09
C ILE A 125 -7.12 2.69 15.77
N ASP A 126 -6.19 1.77 16.06
CA ASP A 126 -4.90 2.09 16.66
C ASP A 126 -4.09 3.09 15.82
N GLU A 127 -4.03 2.88 14.50
CA GLU A 127 -3.38 3.81 13.56
C GLU A 127 -4.06 5.17 13.54
N ALA A 128 -5.39 5.19 13.47
CA ALA A 128 -6.17 6.43 13.44
C ALA A 128 -6.17 7.19 14.78
N GLU A 129 -5.88 6.53 15.89
CA GLU A 129 -5.82 7.11 17.24
C GLU A 129 -4.41 7.36 17.76
N GLY A 130 -3.39 7.08 16.93
CA GLY A 130 -2.00 7.39 17.25
C GLY A 130 -1.31 6.36 18.14
N ILE A 131 -1.91 5.20 18.35
CA ILE A 131 -1.37 4.13 19.20
C ILE A 131 -0.10 3.56 18.59
N THR A 132 -0.07 3.35 17.28
CA THR A 132 1.11 2.81 16.58
C THR A 132 2.32 3.74 16.70
N GLN A 133 2.10 5.05 16.60
CA GLN A 133 3.13 6.08 16.78
C GLN A 133 3.60 6.14 18.23
N LEU A 134 2.67 6.03 19.19
CA LEU A 134 3.00 5.97 20.62
C LEU A 134 3.90 4.77 20.93
N LEU A 135 3.60 3.59 20.42
CA LEU A 135 4.41 2.40 20.65
C LEU A 135 5.79 2.52 19.98
N SER A 136 5.89 3.11 18.79
CA SER A 136 7.17 3.38 18.14
C SER A 136 8.03 4.35 18.96
N VAL A 137 7.44 5.46 19.45
CA VAL A 137 8.12 6.40 20.36
C VAL A 137 8.65 5.72 21.62
N LEU A 138 7.84 4.85 22.25
CA LEU A 138 8.29 4.10 23.43
C LEU A 138 9.34 3.04 23.10
N ALA A 139 9.36 2.49 21.89
CA ALA A 139 10.41 1.57 21.43
C ALA A 139 11.75 2.29 21.33
N THR A 140 11.74 3.54 20.88
CA THR A 140 12.94 4.37 20.77
C THR A 140 13.46 4.88 22.11
N ILE A 141 12.56 5.39 22.97
CA ILE A 141 12.98 6.03 24.24
C ILE A 141 13.24 4.98 25.35
N GLY A 142 12.60 3.81 25.27
CA GLY A 142 12.66 2.79 26.31
C GLY A 142 11.76 3.14 27.50
N THR A 143 12.35 3.47 28.65
CA THR A 143 11.59 3.81 29.86
C THR A 143 11.38 5.32 29.96
N ALA A 144 10.12 5.77 29.91
CA ALA A 144 9.79 7.20 29.78
C ALA A 144 8.67 7.65 30.72
N GLN A 145 8.69 8.92 31.15
CA GLN A 145 7.52 9.56 31.77
C GLN A 145 6.66 10.23 30.70
N ARG A 146 5.42 10.60 31.04
CA ARG A 146 4.48 11.24 30.09
C ARG A 146 5.05 12.51 29.42
N LYS A 147 5.77 13.34 30.19
CA LYS A 147 6.41 14.57 29.69
C LYS A 147 7.49 14.30 28.64
N ASP A 148 8.13 13.13 28.70
CA ASP A 148 9.17 12.72 27.77
C ASP A 148 8.56 12.15 26.47
N ILE A 149 7.30 11.70 26.51
CA ILE A 149 6.61 11.05 25.39
C ILE A 149 5.81 12.07 24.56
N VAL A 150 5.25 13.12 25.17
CA VAL A 150 4.24 13.96 24.50
C VAL A 150 4.77 14.67 23.25
N VAL A 151 5.98 15.25 23.31
CA VAL A 151 6.55 15.97 22.17
C VAL A 151 6.91 15.00 21.03
N PRO A 152 7.68 13.92 21.27
CA PRO A 152 7.97 12.93 20.22
C PRO A 152 6.71 12.29 19.62
N TRP A 153 5.68 12.05 20.45
CA TRP A 153 4.41 11.53 19.95
C TRP A 153 3.70 12.54 19.04
N MET A 154 3.65 13.82 19.41
CA MET A 154 3.06 14.87 18.57
C MET A 154 3.75 14.97 17.20
N GLU A 155 5.07 14.91 17.17
CA GLU A 155 5.86 14.93 15.93
C GLU A 155 5.55 13.70 15.06
N ALA A 156 5.40 12.53 15.68
CA ALA A 156 5.06 11.29 14.98
C ALA A 156 3.62 11.28 14.41
N LEU A 157 2.67 12.02 14.99
CA LEU A 157 1.29 12.10 14.51
C LEU A 157 1.13 12.93 13.23
N ALA A 158 1.99 13.93 13.01
CA ALA A 158 1.92 14.81 11.86
C ALA A 158 3.31 15.37 11.54
N PRO A 159 3.95 14.97 10.42
CA PRO A 159 5.19 15.57 9.96
C PRO A 159 5.00 17.08 9.74
N GLY A 160 5.63 17.92 10.57
CA GLY A 160 5.43 19.37 10.59
C GLY A 160 4.59 19.92 11.76
N GLY A 161 4.08 19.05 12.64
CA GLY A 161 3.42 19.40 13.89
C GLY A 161 1.89 19.25 13.87
N ASP A 162 1.34 18.92 15.03
CA ASP A 162 -0.10 18.93 15.28
C ASP A 162 -0.52 20.32 15.78
N GLY A 163 -1.41 21.02 15.06
CA GLY A 163 -1.85 22.37 15.44
C GLY A 163 -2.64 22.50 16.75
N ARG A 164 -2.81 21.40 17.52
CA ARG A 164 -3.40 21.40 18.88
C ARG A 164 -2.36 21.77 19.94
N SER A 165 -2.80 22.41 21.02
CA SER A 165 -1.90 22.78 22.13
C SER A 165 -1.30 21.55 22.83
N GLN A 166 -0.08 21.70 23.37
CA GLN A 166 0.58 20.62 24.12
C GLN A 166 -0.30 20.08 25.24
N GLY A 167 -0.95 20.93 26.05
CA GLY A 167 -1.86 20.47 27.11
C GLY A 167 -3.03 19.62 26.61
N THR A 168 -3.56 19.93 25.41
CA THR A 168 -4.58 19.09 24.75
C THR A 168 -4.00 17.72 24.38
N MET A 169 -2.76 17.71 23.88
CA MET A 169 -2.07 16.49 23.48
C MET A 169 -1.63 15.65 24.67
N GLU A 170 -1.26 16.24 25.81
CA GLU A 170 -0.96 15.53 27.05
C GLU A 170 -2.19 14.78 27.58
N SER A 171 -3.35 15.42 27.56
CA SER A 171 -4.63 14.78 27.92
C SER A 171 -4.96 13.64 26.98
N LYS A 172 -4.83 13.85 25.67
CA LYS A 172 -5.05 12.78 24.67
C LYS A 172 -4.09 11.62 24.86
N LEU A 173 -2.80 11.90 25.04
CA LEU A 173 -1.77 10.90 25.28
C LEU A 173 -2.10 10.06 26.51
N TYR A 174 -2.56 10.70 27.59
CA TYR A 174 -2.94 10.00 28.81
C TYR A 174 -3.99 8.92 28.54
N ASP A 175 -5.06 9.25 27.83
CA ASP A 175 -6.12 8.28 27.50
C ASP A 175 -5.55 7.09 26.71
N ARG A 176 -4.63 7.34 25.77
CA ARG A 176 -4.00 6.29 24.95
C ARG A 176 -3.07 5.42 25.80
N LEU A 177 -2.32 6.02 26.72
CA LEU A 177 -1.48 5.29 27.68
C LEU A 177 -2.31 4.37 28.57
N VAL A 178 -3.46 4.83 29.06
CA VAL A 178 -4.39 3.99 29.82
C VAL A 178 -4.87 2.80 28.98
N ASN A 179 -5.25 3.02 27.72
CA ASN A 179 -5.67 1.96 26.80
C ASN A 179 -4.56 0.92 26.54
N VAL A 180 -3.32 1.34 26.23
CA VAL A 180 -2.23 0.38 25.93
C VAL A 180 -1.72 -0.35 27.16
N VAL A 181 -1.86 0.24 28.35
CA VAL A 181 -1.56 -0.43 29.63
C VAL A 181 -2.61 -1.50 29.93
N GLU A 182 -3.90 -1.20 29.77
CA GLU A 182 -4.99 -2.20 29.93
C GLU A 182 -4.80 -3.40 28.98
N ARG A 183 -4.28 -3.14 27.77
CA ARG A 183 -4.01 -4.18 26.76
C ARG A 183 -2.71 -4.95 26.97
N GLY A 184 -1.92 -4.61 28.00
CA GLY A 184 -0.63 -5.26 28.27
C GLY A 184 0.46 -4.96 27.23
N LEU A 185 0.29 -3.95 26.38
CA LEU A 185 1.32 -3.52 25.41
C LEU A 185 2.40 -2.66 26.08
N VAL A 186 2.01 -1.96 27.14
CA VAL A 186 2.88 -1.09 27.94
C VAL A 186 2.69 -1.46 29.41
N GLU A 187 3.78 -1.56 30.15
CA GLU A 187 3.76 -1.64 31.61
C GLU A 187 3.95 -0.24 32.20
N ARG A 188 3.28 0.01 33.33
CA ARG A 188 3.38 1.27 34.07
C ARG A 188 3.85 1.00 35.49
N ASP A 189 4.99 1.57 35.85
CA ASP A 189 5.50 1.60 37.22
C ASP A 189 5.52 3.06 37.73
N GLY A 190 4.58 3.38 38.61
CA GLY A 190 4.34 4.75 39.09
C GLY A 190 4.04 5.73 37.95
N HIS A 191 5.04 6.55 37.59
CA HIS A 191 4.95 7.55 36.51
C HIS A 191 5.73 7.17 35.26
N LYS A 192 6.38 6.00 35.24
CA LYS A 192 7.17 5.50 34.13
C LYS A 192 6.37 4.50 33.30
N TYR A 193 6.60 4.52 32.00
CA TYR A 193 6.00 3.63 31.01
C TYR A 193 7.11 2.93 30.24
N VAL A 194 6.93 1.64 29.99
CA VAL A 194 7.87 0.81 29.23
C VAL A 194 7.12 -0.18 28.35
N LEU A 195 7.59 -0.43 27.13
CA LEU A 195 7.00 -1.47 26.30
C LEU A 195 7.21 -2.86 26.90
N THR A 196 6.16 -3.66 26.85
CA THR A 196 6.25 -5.10 27.11
C THR A 196 6.80 -5.83 25.89
N SER A 197 7.11 -7.11 26.05
CA SER A 197 7.45 -7.99 24.92
C SER A 197 6.31 -8.10 23.90
N GLN A 198 5.06 -8.04 24.36
CA GLN A 198 3.89 -8.01 23.47
C GLN A 198 3.79 -6.68 22.73
N GLY A 199 4.03 -5.56 23.42
CA GLY A 199 4.08 -4.22 22.82
C GLY A 199 5.14 -4.11 21.72
N ARG A 200 6.36 -4.61 21.98
CA ARG A 200 7.44 -4.66 20.97
C ARG A 200 7.04 -5.46 19.73
N LYS A 201 6.54 -6.68 19.91
CA LYS A 201 6.06 -7.53 18.79
C LYS A 201 4.96 -6.82 17.98
N TYR A 202 4.02 -6.17 18.66
CA TYR A 202 2.95 -5.44 17.99
C TYR A 202 3.51 -4.27 17.17
N ALA A 203 4.38 -3.43 17.75
CA ALA A 203 5.01 -2.30 17.08
C ALA A 203 5.80 -2.74 15.83
N THR A 204 6.68 -3.73 15.96
CA THR A 204 7.47 -4.25 14.83
C THR A 204 6.57 -4.80 13.71
N SER A 205 5.49 -5.50 14.06
CA SER A 205 4.57 -6.04 13.05
C SER A 205 3.85 -4.96 12.23
N VAL A 206 3.64 -3.78 12.82
CA VAL A 206 3.06 -2.62 12.14
C VAL A 206 4.08 -2.01 11.17
N GLU A 207 5.31 -1.79 11.63
CA GLU A 207 6.39 -1.22 10.80
C GLU A 207 6.69 -2.09 9.57
N VAL A 208 6.79 -3.41 9.74
CA VAL A 208 7.01 -4.35 8.63
C VAL A 208 5.87 -4.29 7.61
N GLN A 209 4.61 -4.21 8.08
CA GLN A 209 3.47 -4.11 7.16
C GLN A 209 3.41 -2.76 6.43
N GLN A 210 3.75 -1.66 7.09
CA GLN A 210 3.83 -0.34 6.45
C GLN A 210 4.95 -0.29 5.39
N LYS A 211 6.12 -0.86 5.69
CA LYS A 211 7.21 -1.00 4.70
C LYS A 211 6.78 -1.85 3.51
N ASN A 212 6.11 -2.99 3.75
CA ASN A 212 5.64 -3.88 2.69
C ASN A 212 4.54 -3.25 1.82
N SER A 213 3.57 -2.54 2.42
CA SER A 213 2.52 -1.87 1.66
C SER A 213 3.08 -0.74 0.81
N ALA A 214 3.99 0.07 1.35
CA ALA A 214 4.69 1.12 0.61
C ALA A 214 5.46 0.54 -0.58
N LYS A 215 6.22 -0.54 -0.37
CA LYS A 215 6.95 -1.25 -1.43
C LYS A 215 6.01 -1.75 -2.53
N LEU A 216 4.90 -2.40 -2.15
CA LEU A 216 3.90 -2.89 -3.09
C LEU A 216 3.24 -1.77 -3.91
N THR A 217 2.97 -0.62 -3.29
CA THR A 217 2.42 0.55 -3.99
C THR A 217 3.41 1.15 -5.00
N LEU A 218 4.70 1.18 -4.67
CA LEU A 218 5.72 1.67 -5.58
C LEU A 218 5.92 0.73 -6.77
N ASP A 219 6.01 -0.58 -6.52
CA ASP A 219 6.17 -1.59 -7.57
C ASP A 219 4.98 -1.56 -8.54
N SER A 220 3.75 -1.41 -8.02
CA SER A 220 2.55 -1.31 -8.85
C SER A 220 2.49 -0.01 -9.66
N ALA A 221 2.87 1.13 -9.07
CA ALA A 221 2.97 2.40 -9.80
C ALA A 221 4.01 2.33 -10.93
N LEU A 222 5.19 1.75 -10.66
CA LEU A 222 6.24 1.60 -11.66
C LEU A 222 5.83 0.64 -12.79
N ALA A 223 5.18 -0.47 -12.46
CA ALA A 223 4.65 -1.40 -13.45
C ALA A 223 3.60 -0.73 -14.37
N THR A 224 2.71 0.07 -13.77
CA THR A 224 1.67 0.82 -14.50
C THR A 224 2.32 1.82 -15.47
N TYR A 225 3.26 2.62 -14.98
CA TYR A 225 3.98 3.59 -15.80
C TYR A 225 4.73 2.91 -16.97
N ARG A 226 5.42 1.78 -16.71
CA ARG A 226 6.08 0.99 -17.76
C ARG A 226 5.10 0.48 -18.81
N ALA A 227 3.94 -0.02 -18.39
CA ALA A 227 2.90 -0.50 -19.29
C ALA A 227 2.36 0.63 -20.19
N GLU A 228 2.13 1.82 -19.62
CA GLU A 228 1.72 3.01 -20.37
C GLU A 228 2.75 3.43 -21.42
N GLN A 229 4.04 3.49 -21.05
CA GLN A 229 5.10 3.85 -22.00
C GLN A 229 5.23 2.80 -23.13
N ARG A 230 5.13 1.51 -22.81
CA ARG A 230 5.10 0.43 -23.81
C ARG A 230 3.92 0.57 -24.76
N SER A 231 2.72 0.87 -24.23
CA SER A 231 1.53 1.09 -25.06
C SER A 231 1.72 2.27 -26.00
N ARG A 232 2.22 3.39 -25.48
CA ARG A 232 2.52 4.58 -26.29
C ARG A 232 3.53 4.28 -27.40
N LEU A 233 4.61 3.56 -27.09
CA LEU A 233 5.59 3.15 -28.08
C LEU A 233 4.96 2.28 -29.17
N ARG A 234 4.10 1.32 -28.80
CA ARG A 234 3.37 0.48 -29.76
C ARG A 234 2.52 1.31 -30.72
N ASP A 235 1.81 2.31 -30.22
CA ASP A 235 0.95 3.16 -31.04
C ASP A 235 1.74 4.06 -32.00
N LEU A 236 2.90 4.56 -31.56
CA LEU A 236 3.84 5.28 -32.42
C LEU A 236 4.37 4.39 -33.55
N LEU A 237 4.76 3.14 -33.26
CA LEU A 237 5.23 2.20 -34.28
C LEU A 237 4.13 1.87 -35.31
N ARG A 238 2.88 1.72 -34.86
CA ARG A 238 1.73 1.45 -35.73
C ARG A 238 1.44 2.60 -36.69
N THR A 239 1.57 3.84 -36.23
CA THR A 239 1.27 5.06 -37.00
C THR A 239 2.47 5.59 -37.79
N MET A 240 3.69 5.08 -37.54
CA MET A 240 4.90 5.45 -38.26
C MET A 240 4.78 5.16 -39.77
N HIS A 241 5.39 6.02 -40.59
CA HIS A 241 5.46 5.83 -42.04
C HIS A 241 6.23 4.53 -42.40
N PRO A 242 5.77 3.69 -43.34
CA PRO A 242 6.41 2.40 -43.69
C PRO A 242 7.91 2.50 -43.93
N TYR A 243 8.34 3.44 -44.79
CA TYR A 243 9.76 3.68 -45.05
C TYR A 243 10.57 4.05 -43.80
N ARG A 244 10.00 4.83 -42.87
CA ARG A 244 10.69 5.15 -41.60
C ARG A 244 10.79 3.92 -40.68
N PHE A 245 9.82 3.02 -40.77
CA PHE A 245 9.82 1.78 -40.01
C PHE A 245 10.90 0.81 -40.52
N GLU A 246 11.11 0.69 -41.83
CA GLU A 246 12.25 -0.05 -42.41
C GLU A 246 13.60 0.50 -41.92
N HIS A 247 13.77 1.83 -41.93
CA HIS A 247 14.98 2.47 -41.39
C HIS A 247 15.14 2.30 -39.87
N LEU A 248 14.04 2.23 -39.12
CA LEU A 248 14.08 1.90 -37.69
C LEU A 248 14.61 0.47 -37.48
N ILE A 249 14.12 -0.50 -38.25
CA ILE A 249 14.60 -1.88 -38.20
C ILE A 249 16.08 -1.96 -38.58
N ARG A 250 16.51 -1.22 -39.62
CA ARG A 250 17.94 -1.07 -39.95
C ARG A 250 18.75 -0.56 -38.77
N THR A 251 18.28 0.49 -38.10
CA THR A 251 18.96 1.08 -36.94
C THR A 251 19.06 0.09 -35.78
N LEU A 252 17.98 -0.66 -35.53
CA LEU A 252 17.95 -1.72 -34.53
C LEU A 252 18.96 -2.83 -34.84
N LEU A 253 18.98 -3.34 -36.07
CA LEU A 253 19.93 -4.38 -36.49
C LEU A 253 21.38 -3.94 -36.32
N MET A 254 21.71 -2.70 -36.70
CA MET A 254 23.04 -2.13 -36.45
C MET A 254 23.39 -2.09 -34.96
N ALA A 255 22.44 -1.68 -34.11
CA ALA A 255 22.63 -1.67 -32.65
C ALA A 255 22.71 -3.08 -32.04
N MET A 256 22.22 -4.09 -32.75
CA MET A 256 22.37 -5.52 -32.42
C MET A 256 23.68 -6.13 -32.94
N GLY A 257 24.50 -5.37 -33.67
CA GLY A 257 25.81 -5.81 -34.17
C GLY A 257 25.81 -6.40 -35.58
N TYR A 258 24.74 -6.21 -36.36
CA TYR A 258 24.72 -6.58 -37.78
C TYR A 258 25.57 -5.61 -38.62
N GLU A 259 26.23 -6.16 -39.63
CA GLU A 259 27.06 -5.45 -40.60
C GLU A 259 26.35 -5.35 -41.96
N ASN A 260 26.82 -4.45 -42.84
CA ASN A 260 26.31 -4.28 -44.22
C ASN A 260 24.78 -4.22 -44.32
N VAL A 261 24.13 -3.49 -43.41
CA VAL A 261 22.66 -3.40 -43.35
C VAL A 261 22.13 -2.47 -44.45
N GLU A 262 21.54 -3.05 -45.48
CA GLU A 262 21.02 -2.39 -46.68
C GLU A 262 19.50 -2.50 -46.78
N VAL A 263 18.82 -1.38 -46.98
CA VAL A 263 17.37 -1.36 -47.30
C VAL A 263 17.22 -1.56 -48.80
N THR A 264 16.44 -2.55 -49.21
CA THR A 264 16.24 -2.90 -50.63
C THR A 264 15.26 -1.92 -51.31
N LYS A 265 15.22 -1.94 -52.65
CA LYS A 265 14.24 -1.16 -53.42
C LYS A 265 13.10 -2.10 -53.82
N GLN A 266 11.87 -1.62 -53.66
CA GLN A 266 10.57 -2.31 -53.72
C GLN A 266 10.23 -3.17 -54.98
N SER A 267 11.14 -3.40 -55.93
CA SER A 267 10.83 -4.09 -57.19
C SER A 267 11.62 -5.39 -57.35
N GLY A 268 10.89 -6.52 -57.29
CA GLY A 268 11.32 -7.83 -57.80
C GLY A 268 12.09 -8.75 -56.85
N ASP A 269 12.24 -8.40 -55.57
CA ASP A 269 13.04 -9.14 -54.58
C ASP A 269 12.25 -10.15 -53.73
N GLY A 270 10.97 -10.38 -54.07
CA GLY A 270 10.13 -11.35 -53.36
C GLY A 270 9.82 -10.91 -51.92
N GLY A 271 9.76 -9.59 -51.67
CA GLY A 271 9.29 -9.01 -50.43
C GLY A 271 10.33 -8.91 -49.32
N ILE A 272 11.61 -8.91 -49.67
CA ILE A 272 12.72 -8.66 -48.74
C ILE A 272 12.87 -7.15 -48.62
N ASP A 273 12.85 -6.60 -47.40
CA ASP A 273 12.93 -5.16 -47.18
C ASP A 273 14.34 -4.73 -46.71
N VAL A 274 15.07 -5.63 -46.04
CA VAL A 274 16.43 -5.39 -45.54
C VAL A 274 17.32 -6.62 -45.74
N LEU A 275 18.56 -6.42 -46.16
CA LEU A 275 19.62 -7.42 -46.15
C LEU A 275 20.69 -7.01 -45.13
N ALA A 276 21.16 -7.95 -44.34
CA ALA A 276 22.18 -7.70 -43.34
C ALA A 276 23.11 -8.91 -43.21
N ASP A 277 24.38 -8.65 -42.88
CA ASP A 277 25.36 -9.71 -42.62
C ASP A 277 25.56 -9.84 -41.11
N LEU A 278 25.38 -11.05 -40.57
CA LEU A 278 25.63 -11.35 -39.17
C LEU A 278 26.98 -12.07 -39.03
N ARG A 279 27.88 -11.49 -38.25
CA ARG A 279 29.21 -12.05 -37.99
C ARG A 279 29.22 -12.81 -36.67
N PHE A 280 29.65 -14.06 -36.71
CA PHE A 280 29.87 -14.90 -35.53
C PHE A 280 31.29 -15.48 -35.58
N GLY A 281 32.19 -14.94 -34.76
CA GLY A 281 33.62 -15.28 -34.82
C GLY A 281 34.23 -14.93 -36.18
N VAL A 282 34.74 -15.95 -36.88
CA VAL A 282 35.33 -15.81 -38.23
C VAL A 282 34.34 -16.06 -39.37
N THR A 283 33.10 -16.44 -39.05
CA THR A 283 32.06 -16.76 -40.04
C THR A 283 31.09 -15.59 -40.17
N SER A 284 30.75 -15.22 -41.41
CA SER A 284 29.69 -14.26 -41.70
C SER A 284 28.64 -14.93 -42.58
N PHE A 285 27.37 -14.70 -42.28
CA PHE A 285 26.27 -15.15 -43.12
C PHE A 285 25.25 -14.04 -43.32
N ARG A 286 24.65 -14.07 -44.51
CA ARG A 286 23.63 -13.10 -44.91
C ARG A 286 22.26 -13.51 -44.40
N GLU A 287 21.55 -12.55 -43.84
CA GLU A 287 20.18 -12.67 -43.35
C GLU A 287 19.25 -11.75 -44.15
N ALA A 288 18.14 -12.32 -44.64
CA ALA A 288 17.10 -11.59 -45.35
C ALA A 288 15.96 -11.23 -44.38
N ILE A 289 15.63 -9.95 -44.33
CA ILE A 289 14.66 -9.42 -43.38
C ILE A 289 13.47 -8.85 -44.14
N GLN A 290 12.27 -9.25 -43.73
CA GLN A 290 11.02 -8.69 -44.19
C GLN A 290 10.34 -7.94 -43.04
N VAL A 291 9.78 -6.77 -43.33
CA VAL A 291 9.21 -5.84 -42.39
C VAL A 291 7.74 -5.60 -42.74
N LYS A 292 6.83 -6.05 -41.87
CA LYS A 292 5.38 -5.90 -42.06
C LYS A 292 4.76 -5.00 -41.01
N ARG A 293 4.45 -3.76 -41.40
CA ARG A 293 3.67 -2.82 -40.59
C ARG A 293 2.17 -2.97 -40.86
N VAL A 294 1.58 -4.05 -40.35
CA VAL A 294 0.14 -4.35 -40.44
C VAL A 294 -0.46 -4.46 -39.04
N GLN A 295 -1.78 -4.31 -38.93
CA GLN A 295 -2.50 -4.52 -37.66
C GLN A 295 -2.98 -5.96 -37.49
N GLN A 296 -3.24 -6.65 -38.60
CA GLN A 296 -3.72 -8.03 -38.63
C GLN A 296 -2.58 -9.01 -38.37
N ASN A 297 -2.91 -10.18 -37.82
CA ASN A 297 -1.91 -11.21 -37.60
C ASN A 297 -1.27 -11.69 -38.91
N ILE A 298 0.05 -11.85 -38.90
CA ILE A 298 0.80 -12.39 -40.04
C ILE A 298 0.39 -13.85 -40.30
N GLN A 299 0.11 -14.15 -41.56
CA GLN A 299 -0.36 -15.45 -42.02
C GLN A 299 0.81 -16.29 -42.56
N PRO A 300 0.65 -17.62 -42.66
CA PRO A 300 1.72 -18.53 -43.13
C PRO A 300 2.26 -18.18 -44.52
N GLY A 301 1.41 -17.59 -45.38
CA GLY A 301 1.79 -17.19 -46.72
C GLY A 301 3.02 -16.28 -46.73
N THR A 302 3.10 -15.30 -45.82
CA THR A 302 4.24 -14.38 -45.72
C THR A 302 5.53 -15.11 -45.31
N VAL A 303 5.42 -16.09 -44.41
CA VAL A 303 6.57 -16.91 -43.99
C VAL A 303 7.09 -17.75 -45.17
N ASN A 304 6.18 -18.36 -45.93
CA ASN A 304 6.54 -19.19 -47.09
C ASN A 304 7.10 -18.36 -48.24
N GLU A 305 6.57 -17.16 -48.46
CA GLU A 305 7.05 -16.20 -49.46
C GLU A 305 8.51 -15.79 -49.17
N LEU A 306 8.79 -15.32 -47.95
CA LEU A 306 10.17 -14.97 -47.56
C LEU A 306 11.11 -16.16 -47.69
N ARG A 307 10.68 -17.36 -47.28
CA ARG A 307 11.46 -18.59 -47.39
C ARG A 307 11.83 -18.91 -48.83
N GLY A 308 10.90 -18.74 -49.77
CA GLY A 308 11.16 -18.93 -51.21
C GLY A 308 12.16 -17.92 -51.78
N SER A 309 12.20 -16.70 -51.23
CA SER A 309 13.10 -15.63 -51.68
C SER A 309 14.53 -15.74 -51.14
N LEU A 310 14.78 -16.54 -50.08
CA LEU A 310 16.11 -16.68 -49.46
C LEU A 310 17.21 -17.11 -50.44
N HIS A 311 16.89 -18.03 -51.34
CA HIS A 311 17.86 -18.52 -52.34
C HIS A 311 18.32 -17.40 -53.28
N ASN A 312 17.38 -16.58 -53.76
CA ASN A 312 17.66 -15.46 -54.66
C ASN A 312 18.52 -14.38 -53.97
N ALA A 313 18.28 -14.15 -52.68
CA ALA A 313 19.04 -13.22 -51.85
C ALA A 313 20.38 -13.77 -51.34
N LYS A 314 20.70 -15.04 -51.63
CA LYS A 314 21.86 -15.77 -51.07
C LYS A 314 21.92 -15.69 -49.53
N ALA A 315 20.74 -15.65 -48.89
CA ALA A 315 20.61 -15.56 -47.45
C ALA A 315 20.46 -16.96 -46.84
N LEU A 316 21.19 -17.21 -45.74
CA LEU A 316 21.13 -18.49 -45.01
C LEU A 316 20.04 -18.50 -43.93
N LYS A 317 19.46 -17.33 -43.64
CA LYS A 317 18.42 -17.14 -42.63
C LYS A 317 17.44 -16.05 -43.06
N GLY A 318 16.18 -16.19 -42.66
CA GLY A 318 15.17 -15.16 -42.81
C GLY A 318 14.64 -14.66 -41.46
N THR A 319 14.30 -13.38 -41.37
CA THR A 319 13.59 -12.81 -40.21
C THR A 319 12.40 -11.96 -40.66
N ILE A 320 11.27 -12.08 -39.98
CA ILE A 320 10.12 -11.21 -40.18
C ILE A 320 9.92 -10.34 -38.94
N PHE A 321 9.95 -9.02 -39.13
CA PHE A 321 9.55 -8.04 -38.11
C PHE A 321 8.13 -7.55 -38.35
N THR A 322 7.33 -7.43 -37.29
CA THR A 322 6.02 -6.80 -37.38
C THR A 322 5.63 -6.06 -36.11
N VAL A 323 4.70 -5.11 -36.22
CA VAL A 323 4.04 -4.45 -35.08
C VAL A 323 2.79 -5.20 -34.58
N ALA A 324 2.37 -6.25 -35.31
CA ALA A 324 1.28 -7.16 -34.95
C ALA A 324 1.83 -8.47 -34.37
N SER A 325 0.97 -9.48 -34.23
CA SER A 325 1.38 -10.83 -33.83
C SER A 325 1.36 -11.79 -35.03
N PHE A 326 1.88 -13.01 -34.84
CA PHE A 326 1.79 -14.08 -35.83
C PHE A 326 0.59 -14.98 -35.54
N SER A 327 -0.03 -15.52 -36.60
CA SER A 327 -1.03 -16.59 -36.44
C SER A 327 -0.37 -17.89 -35.95
N LYS A 328 -1.14 -18.80 -35.34
CA LYS A 328 -0.64 -20.12 -34.91
C LYS A 328 0.01 -20.87 -36.08
N LYS A 329 -0.69 -20.90 -37.22
CA LYS A 329 -0.19 -21.52 -38.45
C LYS A 329 1.10 -20.86 -38.97
N ALA A 330 1.26 -19.55 -38.81
CA ALA A 330 2.49 -18.87 -39.22
C ALA A 330 3.68 -19.23 -38.33
N ARG A 331 3.46 -19.40 -37.01
CA ARG A 331 4.47 -19.91 -36.08
C ARG A 331 4.87 -21.35 -36.43
N GLU A 332 3.90 -22.21 -36.72
CA GLU A 332 4.15 -23.59 -37.19
C GLU A 332 4.94 -23.61 -38.50
N ALA A 333 4.63 -22.72 -39.43
CA ALA A 333 5.31 -22.60 -40.72
C ALA A 333 6.73 -22.00 -40.62
N ALA A 334 7.13 -21.41 -39.49
CA ALA A 334 8.41 -20.73 -39.33
C ALA A 334 9.58 -21.69 -39.13
N ALA A 335 9.35 -22.82 -38.45
CA ALA A 335 10.36 -23.87 -38.23
C ALA A 335 9.84 -25.28 -38.58
N PRO A 336 9.49 -25.57 -39.85
CA PRO A 336 9.20 -26.93 -40.30
C PRO A 336 10.47 -27.78 -40.39
N ASP A 337 10.33 -29.08 -40.20
CA ASP A 337 11.42 -30.05 -40.36
C ASP A 337 12.07 -29.93 -41.76
N ASN A 338 13.41 -30.00 -41.79
CA ASN A 338 14.23 -30.05 -43.00
C ASN A 338 14.16 -28.83 -43.93
N THR A 339 13.86 -27.64 -43.41
CA THR A 339 13.85 -26.38 -44.18
C THR A 339 14.50 -25.23 -43.41
N VAL A 340 14.92 -24.17 -44.12
CA VAL A 340 15.59 -23.01 -43.52
C VAL A 340 14.64 -22.28 -42.54
N PRO A 341 14.99 -22.12 -41.25
CA PRO A 341 14.10 -21.48 -40.29
C PRO A 341 13.94 -19.98 -40.57
N ILE A 342 12.73 -19.49 -40.32
CA ILE A 342 12.41 -18.05 -40.34
C ILE A 342 12.20 -17.59 -38.90
N THR A 343 12.98 -16.62 -38.44
CA THR A 343 12.76 -15.99 -37.14
C THR A 343 11.57 -15.03 -37.22
N LEU A 344 10.69 -15.09 -36.22
CA LEU A 344 9.49 -14.25 -36.14
C LEU A 344 9.67 -13.29 -34.98
N VAL A 345 9.73 -11.99 -35.26
CA VAL A 345 9.80 -10.93 -34.24
C VAL A 345 8.48 -10.16 -34.26
N ASP A 346 7.66 -10.39 -33.24
CA ASP A 346 6.35 -9.75 -33.13
C ASP A 346 6.42 -8.38 -32.46
N GLY A 347 5.27 -7.70 -32.36
CA GLY A 347 5.22 -6.35 -31.84
C GLY A 347 5.72 -6.19 -30.40
N ASP A 348 5.56 -7.22 -29.57
CA ASP A 348 6.01 -7.17 -28.17
C ASP A 348 7.53 -7.40 -28.09
N GLU A 349 8.03 -8.38 -28.84
CA GLU A 349 9.47 -8.66 -28.93
C GLU A 349 10.23 -7.49 -29.59
N LEU A 350 9.66 -6.86 -30.62
CA LEU A 350 10.23 -5.68 -31.24
C LEU A 350 10.35 -4.52 -30.24
N ILE A 351 9.33 -4.29 -29.41
CA ILE A 351 9.39 -3.26 -28.36
C ILE A 351 10.48 -3.59 -27.34
N ASP A 352 10.61 -4.84 -26.94
CA ASP A 352 11.66 -5.28 -26.02
C ASP A 352 13.06 -5.04 -26.60
N LEU A 353 13.26 -5.35 -27.88
CA LEU A 353 14.51 -5.09 -28.58
C LEU A 353 14.82 -3.58 -28.67
N LEU A 354 13.84 -2.76 -29.01
CA LEU A 354 14.01 -1.29 -29.05
C LEU A 354 14.38 -0.74 -27.66
N ILE A 355 13.76 -1.24 -26.59
CA ILE A 355 14.08 -0.81 -25.23
C ILE A 355 15.47 -1.27 -24.82
N LYS A 356 15.79 -2.54 -25.06
CA LYS A 356 17.09 -3.15 -24.73
C LYS A 356 18.26 -2.45 -25.41
N HIS A 357 18.09 -2.04 -26.66
CA HIS A 357 19.12 -1.37 -27.45
C HIS A 357 18.99 0.16 -27.41
N HIS A 358 18.14 0.71 -26.55
CA HIS A 358 17.93 2.16 -26.36
C HIS A 358 17.59 2.93 -27.64
N ILE A 359 16.82 2.31 -28.54
CA ILE A 359 16.42 2.90 -29.82
C ILE A 359 15.10 3.66 -29.66
N GLY A 360 15.17 4.99 -29.78
CA GLY A 360 13.99 5.85 -29.68
C GLY A 360 13.40 5.95 -28.27
N VAL A 361 14.12 5.45 -27.26
CA VAL A 361 13.73 5.50 -25.84
C VAL A 361 14.89 5.92 -24.96
N THR A 362 14.59 6.59 -23.85
CA THR A 362 15.55 6.91 -22.80
C THR A 362 15.25 6.04 -21.58
N VAL A 363 16.25 5.33 -21.08
CA VAL A 363 16.12 4.49 -19.89
C VAL A 363 16.85 5.16 -18.74
N THR A 364 16.10 5.61 -17.74
CA THR A 364 16.65 6.20 -16.51
C THR A 364 16.66 5.14 -15.40
N ARG A 365 17.82 4.91 -14.80
CA ARG A 365 17.94 4.08 -13.60
C ARG A 365 17.55 4.92 -12.39
N VAL A 366 16.56 4.48 -11.64
CA VAL A 366 16.16 5.10 -10.37
C VAL A 366 16.78 4.26 -9.25
N GLU A 367 17.67 4.87 -8.49
CA GLU A 367 18.19 4.28 -7.24
C GLU A 367 17.30 4.76 -6.10
N LEU A 368 16.76 3.80 -5.34
CA LEU A 368 15.88 4.08 -4.22
C LEU A 368 16.51 3.55 -2.93
N VAL A 369 16.66 4.43 -1.94
CA VAL A 369 16.97 4.02 -0.57
C VAL A 369 15.66 3.53 0.05
N THR A 370 15.55 2.21 0.25
CA THR A 370 14.31 1.57 0.76
C THR A 370 14.33 1.34 2.26
N ASP A 371 15.52 1.26 2.84
CA ASP A 371 15.73 0.99 4.25
C ASP A 371 17.01 1.71 4.68
N ILE A 372 16.99 2.25 5.90
CA ILE A 372 18.14 2.87 6.54
C ILE A 372 18.42 2.02 7.77
N ASN A 373 19.66 1.56 7.90
CA ASN A 373 20.10 0.86 9.11
C ASN A 373 20.40 1.91 10.19
N ASP A 374 19.39 2.29 10.96
CA ASP A 374 19.54 3.31 12.01
C ASP A 374 20.53 2.89 13.10
N GLN A 375 20.71 1.57 13.34
CA GLN A 375 21.67 1.07 14.32
C GLN A 375 23.11 1.44 13.95
N LEU A 376 23.41 1.53 12.65
CA LEU A 376 24.72 1.98 12.17
C LEU A 376 25.04 3.42 12.58
N PHE A 377 24.03 4.26 12.79
CA PHE A 377 24.16 5.69 13.12
C PHE A 377 23.81 6.00 14.59
N SER A 378 23.71 4.98 15.44
CA SER A 378 23.44 5.16 16.86
C SER A 378 24.51 6.02 17.53
N SER A 379 24.10 6.90 18.45
CA SER A 379 25.01 7.67 19.30
C SER A 379 25.59 6.85 20.46
N GLU A 380 25.08 5.63 20.66
CA GLU A 380 25.61 4.68 21.64
C GLU A 380 26.90 4.02 21.10
N PRO A 381 27.93 3.85 21.95
CA PRO A 381 29.15 3.18 21.54
C PRO A 381 28.86 1.71 21.21
N MET A 382 29.46 1.22 20.12
CA MET A 382 29.37 -0.20 19.75
C MET A 382 29.66 -1.11 20.94
N THR A 383 28.77 -2.07 21.16
CA THR A 383 28.94 -3.11 22.16
C THR A 383 30.17 -3.97 21.84
N ALA A 384 30.72 -4.66 22.86
CA ALA A 384 31.87 -5.54 22.67
C ALA A 384 31.61 -6.66 21.65
N GLN A 385 30.35 -7.10 21.54
CA GLN A 385 29.89 -8.09 20.57
C GLN A 385 29.93 -7.53 19.13
N GLU A 386 29.39 -6.31 18.93
CA GLU A 386 29.38 -5.65 17.62
C GLU A 386 30.77 -5.30 17.11
N LYS A 387 31.71 -4.98 18.01
CA LYS A 387 33.13 -4.79 17.63
C LYS A 387 33.75 -6.09 17.13
N GLN A 388 33.40 -7.22 17.76
CA GLN A 388 33.96 -8.52 17.41
C GLN A 388 33.44 -9.03 16.05
N ASP A 389 32.21 -8.69 15.69
CA ASP A 389 31.60 -9.03 14.39
C ASP A 389 32.01 -8.06 13.26
N ALA A 390 32.43 -6.83 13.58
CA ALA A 390 32.91 -5.86 12.58
C ALA A 390 34.38 -6.08 12.18
N ASP A 391 35.18 -6.67 13.08
CA ASP A 391 36.60 -6.95 12.87
C ASP A 391 36.89 -8.35 12.28
N ALA A 392 35.84 -9.14 12.02
CA ALA A 392 35.89 -10.48 11.41
C ALA A 392 35.44 -10.44 9.93
#